data_AF-N6X6Q9-F1
#
_entry.id   AF-N6X6Q9-F1
#
_cell.length_a   1.000
_cell.length_b   1.000
_cell.length_c   1.000
_cell.angle_alpha   90.00
_cell.angle_beta   90.00
_cell.angle_gamma   90.00
#
_symmetry.space_group_name_H-M   'P 1'
#
loop_
_entity.id
_entity.type
_entity.pdbx_description
1 polymer ?
#
loop_
_entity_poly.entity_id
_entity_poly.type
_entity_poly.pdbx_seq_one_letter_code
_entity_poly.pdbx_strand_id
1 'polypeptide(L)'
;MAAEPKSRLADSLHGIVDAGLQTVQTRLELLALELQEEKLRLSGLAINIVLCGLLLGFGLVFLMVFLTVLFWEEHRLLALGISTAVCLVGGLLAGSNAAREFKRGSRLFAASLAELARDRDALKPRD
;
A
#
# COMPACT_ATOMS: atom_id res chain seq x y z
N MET A 1 -38.00 -52.85 -10.21
CA MET A 1 -37.09 -52.11 -9.32
C MET A 1 -36.07 -51.39 -10.18
N ALA A 2 -36.31 -50.13 -10.55
CA ALA A 2 -35.40 -49.34 -11.38
C ALA A 2 -35.52 -47.86 -10.98
N ALA A 3 -34.85 -47.46 -9.90
CA ALA A 3 -34.80 -46.07 -9.44
C ALA A 3 -33.65 -45.82 -8.46
N GLU A 4 -32.38 -46.04 -8.84
CA GLU A 4 -31.20 -45.67 -8.02
C GLU A 4 -29.94 -45.10 -8.73
N PRO A 5 -29.90 -44.73 -10.03
CA PRO A 5 -28.71 -44.06 -10.59
C PRO A 5 -28.53 -42.60 -10.13
N LYS A 6 -29.64 -41.90 -9.85
CA LYS A 6 -29.65 -40.44 -9.65
C LYS A 6 -29.04 -40.02 -8.30
N SER A 7 -29.15 -40.85 -7.26
CA SER A 7 -28.60 -40.56 -5.93
C SER A 7 -27.07 -40.62 -5.92
N ARG A 8 -26.48 -41.66 -6.54
CA ARG A 8 -25.02 -41.87 -6.52
C ARG A 8 -24.22 -40.77 -7.22
N LEU A 9 -24.77 -40.19 -8.29
CA LEU A 9 -24.14 -39.05 -8.98
C LEU A 9 -24.21 -37.77 -8.13
N ALA A 10 -25.32 -37.55 -7.41
CA ALA A 10 -25.48 -36.42 -6.51
C ALA A 10 -24.54 -36.53 -5.30
N ASP A 11 -24.41 -37.72 -4.71
CA ASP A 11 -23.49 -38.00 -3.60
C ASP A 11 -22.03 -37.79 -4.01
N SER A 12 -21.64 -38.21 -5.22
CA SER A 12 -20.28 -37.98 -5.73
C SER A 12 -20.01 -36.51 -6.04
N LEU A 13 -21.02 -35.74 -6.48
CA LEU A 13 -20.89 -34.29 -6.66
C LEU A 13 -20.69 -33.58 -5.31
N HIS A 14 -21.47 -33.96 -4.30
CA HIS A 14 -21.33 -33.45 -2.93
C HIS A 14 -19.94 -33.74 -2.36
N GLY A 15 -19.42 -34.96 -2.55
CA GLY A 15 -18.06 -35.30 -2.09
C GLY A 15 -16.96 -34.47 -2.76
N ILE A 16 -17.09 -34.14 -4.05
CA ILE A 16 -16.14 -33.27 -4.78
C ILE A 16 -16.26 -31.81 -4.31
N VAL A 17 -17.49 -31.34 -4.04
CA VAL A 17 -17.74 -30.01 -3.52
C VAL A 17 -17.16 -29.86 -2.11
N ASP A 18 -17.36 -30.83 -1.23
CA ASP A 18 -16.78 -30.83 0.13
C ASP A 18 -15.26 -30.89 0.10
N ALA A 19 -14.67 -31.74 -0.74
CA ALA A 19 -13.22 -31.80 -0.90
C ALA A 19 -12.65 -30.48 -1.47
N GLY A 20 -13.37 -29.85 -2.39
CA GLY A 20 -13.04 -28.53 -2.93
C GLY A 20 -13.10 -27.44 -1.86
N LEU A 21 -14.19 -27.41 -1.07
CA LEU A 21 -14.37 -26.46 0.04
C LEU A 21 -13.26 -26.60 1.09
N GLN A 22 -12.90 -27.82 1.47
CA GLN A 22 -11.82 -28.08 2.43
C GLN A 22 -10.45 -27.61 1.90
N THR A 23 -10.21 -27.77 0.60
CA THR A 23 -8.98 -27.31 -0.06
C THR A 23 -8.92 -25.78 -0.16
N VAL A 24 -10.06 -25.12 -0.43
CA VAL A 24 -10.14 -23.66 -0.44
C VAL A 24 -9.97 -23.10 0.97
N GLN A 25 -10.59 -23.73 1.98
CA GLN A 25 -10.50 -23.30 3.37
C GLN A 25 -9.05 -23.31 3.87
N THR A 26 -8.31 -24.39 3.62
CA THR A 26 -6.88 -24.49 4.01
C THR A 26 -5.99 -23.48 3.27
N ARG A 27 -6.25 -23.22 1.98
CA ARG A 27 -5.54 -22.18 1.23
C ARG A 27 -5.86 -20.77 1.73
N LEU A 28 -7.11 -20.51 2.10
CA LEU A 28 -7.52 -19.22 2.68
C LEU A 28 -6.90 -19.00 4.06
N GLU A 29 -6.78 -20.03 4.89
CA GLU A 29 -6.04 -19.95 6.16
C GLU A 29 -4.56 -19.62 5.93
N LEU A 30 -3.91 -20.26 4.97
CA LEU A 30 -2.51 -19.95 4.61
C LEU A 30 -2.38 -18.52 4.05
N LEU A 31 -3.24 -18.11 3.12
CA LEU A 31 -3.25 -16.74 2.58
C LEU A 31 -3.51 -15.68 3.66
N ALA A 32 -4.39 -15.98 4.62
CA ALA A 32 -4.67 -15.07 5.74
C ALA A 32 -3.45 -14.92 6.67
N LEU A 33 -2.72 -16.01 6.93
CA LEU A 33 -1.48 -15.98 7.71
C LEU A 33 -0.36 -15.24 6.98
N GLU A 34 -0.15 -15.51 5.69
CA GLU A 34 0.83 -14.80 4.85
C GLU A 34 0.53 -13.29 4.79
N LEU A 35 -0.75 -12.91 4.62
CA LEU A 35 -1.17 -11.51 4.65
C LEU A 35 -0.91 -10.84 6.00
N GLN A 36 -1.08 -11.54 7.12
CA GLN A 36 -0.77 -11.01 8.44
C GLN A 36 0.73 -10.78 8.62
N GLU A 37 1.56 -11.73 8.19
CA GLU A 37 3.02 -11.63 8.26
C GLU A 37 3.55 -10.50 7.36
N GLU A 38 3.05 -10.40 6.13
CA GLU A 38 3.45 -9.36 5.20
C GLU A 38 2.94 -7.98 5.64
N LYS A 39 1.76 -7.89 6.26
CA LYS A 39 1.29 -6.64 6.89
C LYS A 39 2.23 -6.15 7.98
N LEU A 40 2.72 -7.05 8.84
CA LEU A 40 3.65 -6.68 9.90
C LEU A 40 4.96 -6.17 9.31
N ARG A 41 5.48 -6.86 8.28
CA ARG A 41 6.69 -6.44 7.56
C ARG A 41 6.54 -5.09 6.87
N LEU A 42 5.42 -4.86 6.19
CA LEU A 42 5.06 -3.59 5.56
C LEU A 42 4.91 -2.47 6.60
N SER A 43 4.33 -2.77 7.77
CA SER A 43 4.20 -1.77 8.85
C SER A 43 5.56 -1.37 9.43
N GLY A 44 6.47 -2.32 9.63
CA GLY A 44 7.83 -2.04 10.08
C GLY A 44 8.60 -1.20 9.07
N LEU A 45 8.49 -1.54 7.77
CA LEU A 45 9.08 -0.74 6.71
C LEU A 45 8.49 0.67 6.66
N ALA A 46 7.16 0.82 6.80
CA ALA A 46 6.49 2.11 6.81
C ALA A 46 6.97 2.99 7.97
N ILE A 47 7.08 2.42 9.18
CA ILE A 47 7.62 3.13 10.35
C ILE A 47 9.07 3.57 10.10
N ASN A 48 9.91 2.70 9.55
CA ASN A 48 11.29 3.04 9.21
C ASN A 48 11.38 4.15 8.15
N ILE A 49 10.52 4.13 7.14
CA ILE A 49 10.46 5.19 6.12
C ILE A 49 10.04 6.53 6.76
N VAL A 50 9.02 6.52 7.61
CA VAL A 50 8.56 7.71 8.33
C VAL A 50 9.67 8.25 9.23
N LEU A 51 10.32 7.37 9.99
CA LEU A 51 11.41 7.75 10.89
C LEU A 51 12.61 8.30 10.13
N CYS A 52 13.04 7.62 9.05
CA CYS A 52 14.11 8.09 8.17
C CYS A 52 13.79 9.46 7.56
N GLY A 53 12.58 9.64 7.02
CA GLY A 53 12.12 10.92 6.48
C GLY A 53 12.11 12.03 7.54
N LEU A 54 11.68 11.73 8.77
CA LEU A 54 11.66 12.68 9.87
C LEU A 54 13.08 13.10 10.28
N LEU A 55 13.99 12.14 10.48
CA LEU A 55 15.39 12.42 10.84
C LEU A 55 16.10 13.23 9.75
N LEU A 56 15.90 12.88 8.47
CA LEU A 56 16.44 13.65 7.35
C LEU A 56 15.85 15.07 7.28
N GLY A 57 14.55 15.22 7.52
CA GLY A 57 13.88 16.52 7.58
C GLY A 57 14.48 17.41 8.67
N PHE A 58 14.64 16.88 9.89
CA PHE A 58 15.30 17.61 10.97
C PHE A 58 16.76 17.96 10.64
N GLY A 59 17.52 17.01 10.08
CA GLY A 59 18.89 17.25 9.65
C GLY A 59 19.01 18.38 8.64
N LEU A 60 18.08 18.45 7.67
CA LEU A 60 18.05 19.52 6.68
C LEU A 60 17.71 20.88 7.30
N VAL A 61 16.74 20.94 8.22
CA VAL A 61 16.39 22.16 8.94
C VAL A 61 17.58 22.64 9.78
N PHE A 62 18.24 21.75 10.53
CA PHE A 62 19.42 22.11 11.30
C PHE A 62 20.58 22.56 10.42
N LEU A 63 20.81 21.90 9.28
CA LEU A 63 21.82 22.33 8.31
C LEU A 63 21.53 23.74 7.79
N MET A 64 20.25 24.06 7.54
CA MET A 64 19.86 25.40 7.11
C MET A 64 20.07 26.46 8.18
N VAL A 65 19.72 26.18 9.43
CA VAL A 65 19.99 27.08 10.55
C VAL A 65 21.50 27.25 10.72
N PHE A 66 22.28 26.17 10.66
CA PHE A 66 23.74 26.20 10.75
C PHE A 66 24.35 27.07 9.65
N LEU A 67 23.95 26.89 8.39
CA LEU A 67 24.38 27.74 7.28
C LEU A 67 23.99 29.21 7.47
N THR A 68 22.77 29.45 7.97
CA THR A 68 22.28 30.80 8.22
C THR A 68 23.12 31.50 9.28
N VAL A 69 23.43 30.82 10.39
CA VAL A 69 24.27 31.34 11.47
C VAL A 69 25.71 31.52 11.00
N LEU A 70 26.26 30.56 10.23
CA LEU A 70 27.64 30.61 9.73
C LEU A 70 27.88 31.82 8.80
N PHE A 71 26.91 32.16 7.95
CA PHE A 71 27.01 33.28 7.01
C PHE A 71 26.37 34.59 7.51
N TRP A 72 25.90 34.61 8.76
CA TRP A 72 25.12 35.73 9.31
C TRP A 72 25.91 37.03 9.45
N GLU A 73 27.20 36.99 9.76
CA GLU A 73 27.99 38.20 10.03
C GLU A 73 28.25 39.03 8.77
N GLU A 74 28.41 38.39 7.61
CA GLU A 74 28.91 39.08 6.40
C GLU A 74 27.80 39.29 5.35
N HIS A 75 26.80 38.40 5.27
CA HIS A 75 25.80 38.41 4.19
C HIS A 75 24.39 37.96 4.63
N ARG A 76 23.84 38.58 5.69
CA ARG A 76 22.50 38.26 6.27
C ARG A 76 21.40 37.97 5.25
N LEU A 77 21.26 38.82 4.23
CA LEU A 77 20.23 38.69 3.19
C LEU A 77 20.46 37.49 2.25
N LEU A 78 21.72 37.20 1.88
CA LEU A 78 22.03 36.04 1.03
C LEU A 78 21.89 34.73 1.80
N ALA A 79 22.31 34.70 3.07
CA ALA A 79 22.15 33.52 3.93
C ALA A 79 20.67 33.16 4.13
N LEU A 80 19.82 34.17 4.38
CA LEU A 80 18.37 33.99 4.47
C LEU A 80 17.75 33.62 3.11
N GLY A 81 18.20 34.26 2.03
CA GLY A 81 17.69 34.02 0.68
C GLY A 81 17.99 32.60 0.18
N ILE A 82 19.23 32.13 0.34
CA ILE A 82 19.64 30.77 -0.06
C ILE A 82 18.92 29.74 0.80
N SER A 83 18.85 29.93 2.11
CA SER A 83 18.16 28.97 2.97
C SER A 83 16.68 28.87 2.66
N THR A 84 16.02 30.00 2.42
CA THR A 84 14.62 30.05 1.98
C THR A 84 14.43 29.39 0.61
N ALA A 85 15.29 29.70 -0.36
CA ALA A 85 15.20 29.11 -1.70
C ALA A 85 15.38 27.60 -1.67
N VAL A 86 16.35 27.08 -0.93
CA VAL A 86 16.56 25.64 -0.79
C VAL A 86 15.39 24.98 -0.05
N CYS A 87 14.84 25.59 0.99
CA CYS A 87 13.64 25.09 1.66
C CYS A 87 12.44 25.05 0.71
N LEU A 88 12.20 26.10 -0.07
CA LEU A 88 11.08 26.14 -1.01
C LEU A 88 11.25 25.13 -2.14
N VAL A 89 12.44 25.03 -2.75
CA VAL A 89 12.72 24.06 -3.81
C VAL A 89 12.63 22.64 -3.28
N GLY A 90 13.27 22.36 -2.14
CA GLY A 90 13.23 21.06 -1.48
C GLY A 90 11.79 20.66 -1.11
N GLY A 91 11.02 21.58 -0.52
CA GLY A 91 9.62 21.38 -0.17
C GLY A 91 8.73 21.15 -1.39
N LEU A 92 8.90 21.91 -2.47
CA LEU A 92 8.18 21.74 -3.72
C LEU A 92 8.48 20.39 -4.38
N LEU A 93 9.76 19.98 -4.42
CA LEU A 93 10.16 18.68 -4.97
C LEU A 93 9.61 17.53 -4.14
N ALA A 94 9.77 17.58 -2.82
CA ALA A 94 9.24 16.57 -1.90
C ALA A 94 7.72 16.47 -1.98
N GLY A 95 7.01 17.62 -1.96
CA GLY A 95 5.55 17.68 -2.10
C GLY A 95 5.07 17.16 -3.46
N SER A 96 5.79 17.49 -4.54
CA SER A 96 5.49 16.99 -5.88
C SER A 96 5.68 15.47 -5.97
N ASN A 97 6.76 14.94 -5.39
CA ASN A 97 7.00 13.49 -5.36
C ASN A 97 5.94 12.77 -4.51
N ALA A 98 5.64 13.29 -3.31
CA ALA A 98 4.59 12.73 -2.45
C ALA A 98 3.22 12.72 -3.16
N ALA A 99 2.87 13.81 -3.85
CA ALA A 99 1.63 13.89 -4.62
C ALA A 99 1.59 12.90 -5.80
N ARG A 100 2.73 12.67 -6.47
CA ARG A 100 2.84 11.67 -7.55
C ARG A 100 2.68 10.25 -7.01
N GLU A 101 3.31 9.94 -5.90
CA GLU A 101 3.25 8.61 -5.27
C GLU A 101 1.84 8.31 -4.78
N PHE A 102 1.19 9.28 -4.14
CA PHE A 102 -0.19 9.15 -3.66
C PHE A 102 -1.18 8.92 -4.82
N LYS A 103 -1.00 9.63 -5.95
CA LYS A 103 -1.81 9.43 -7.16
C LYS A 103 -1.57 8.06 -7.80
N ARG A 104 -0.33 7.54 -7.77
CA ARG A 104 -0.01 6.19 -8.26
C ARG A 104 -0.67 5.10 -7.42
N GLY A 105 -0.56 5.19 -6.09
CA GLY A 105 -1.20 4.25 -5.17
C GLY A 105 -2.72 4.24 -5.31
N SER A 106 -3.35 5.42 -5.35
CA SER A 106 -4.80 5.55 -5.57
C SER A 106 -5.28 4.91 -6.87
N ARG A 107 -4.49 5.01 -7.95
CA ARG A 107 -4.85 4.45 -9.26
C ARG A 107 -4.79 2.92 -9.29
N LEU A 108 -3.84 2.31 -8.59
CA LEU A 108 -3.76 0.85 -8.44
C LEU A 108 -4.92 0.31 -7.59
N PHE A 109 -5.22 0.97 -6.45
CA PHE A 109 -6.38 0.61 -5.64
C PHE A 109 -7.71 0.77 -6.39
N ALA A 110 -7.87 1.84 -7.16
CA ALA A 110 -9.06 2.05 -7.98
C ALA A 110 -9.20 0.99 -9.08
N ALA A 111 -8.09 0.56 -9.69
CA ALA A 111 -8.10 -0.52 -10.68
C ALA A 111 -8.49 -1.86 -10.04
N SER A 112 -7.89 -2.24 -8.91
CA SER A 112 -8.25 -3.46 -8.18
C SER A 112 -9.71 -3.43 -7.69
N LEU A 113 -10.22 -2.27 -7.24
CA LEU A 113 -11.61 -2.13 -6.84
C LEU A 113 -12.56 -2.29 -8.03
N ALA A 114 -12.18 -1.77 -9.21
CA ALA A 114 -12.94 -1.94 -10.44
C ALA A 114 -12.92 -3.39 -10.95
N GLU A 115 -11.80 -4.09 -10.78
CA GLU A 115 -11.66 -5.51 -11.11
C GLU A 115 -12.52 -6.38 -10.19
N LEU A 116 -12.54 -6.08 -8.88
CA LEU A 116 -13.39 -6.75 -7.90
C LEU A 116 -14.89 -6.45 -8.10
N ALA A 117 -15.23 -5.26 -8.59
CA ALA A 117 -16.60 -4.94 -9.00
C ALA A 117 -17.03 -5.77 -10.23
N ARG A 118 -16.11 -5.98 -11.17
CA ARG A 118 -16.34 -6.84 -12.35
C ARG A 118 -16.55 -8.30 -11.98
N ASP A 119 -15.74 -8.84 -11.07
CA ASP A 119 -15.91 -10.20 -10.56
C ASP A 119 -17.25 -10.37 -9.82
N ARG A 120 -17.68 -9.34 -9.07
CA ARG A 120 -19.01 -9.33 -8.43
C ARG A 120 -20.14 -9.37 -9.45
N ASP A 121 -20.03 -8.60 -10.53
CA ASP A 121 -21.04 -8.58 -11.58
C ASP A 121 -21.09 -9.91 -12.36
N ALA A 122 -19.95 -10.60 -12.52
CA ALA A 122 -19.89 -11.93 -13.12
C ALA A 122 -20.49 -13.03 -12.24
N LEU A 123 -20.45 -12.85 -10.92
CA LEU A 123 -21.05 -13.76 -9.92
C LEU A 123 -22.54 -13.49 -9.67
N LYS A 124 -23.11 -12.43 -10.24
CA LYS A 124 -24.55 -12.18 -10.13
C LYS A 124 -25.28 -13.21 -11.01
N PRO A 125 -26.15 -14.07 -10.44
CA PRO A 125 -26.91 -15.04 -11.21
C PRO A 125 -27.70 -14.30 -12.29
N ARG A 126 -27.60 -14.76 -13.54
CA ARG A 126 -28.52 -14.33 -14.59
C ARG A 126 -29.88 -14.94 -14.23
N ASP A 127 -30.80 -14.10 -13.79
CA ASP A 127 -32.23 -14.42 -13.71
C ASP A 127 -32.78 -14.85 -15.08
#